data_AF-A0A7C4RFE4-F1
#
_entry.id   AF-A0A7C4RFE4-F1
#
_cell.length_a   1.000
_cell.length_b   1.000
_cell.length_c   1.000
_cell.angle_alpha   90.00
_cell.angle_beta   90.00
_cell.angle_gamma   90.00
#
_symmetry.space_group_name_H-M   'P 1'
#
loop_
_entity.id
_entity.type
_entity.pdbx_description
1 polymer ?
#
loop_
_entity_poly.entity_id
_entity_poly.type
_entity_poly.pdbx_seq_one_letter_code
_entity_poly.pdbx_strand_id
1 'polypeptide(L)'
;MWTYTAYILSKYLTKGPIKEGVELKFAEFANFIFKILWPNEKLVFHDSIEDLFLDIKYLEKLGILTLNESDNLEKATIKIADKAKLERIAKIVEDSATLTGVELLNTYVQRINSAIERQPIAT
;
A
#
# COMPACT_ATOMS: atom_id res chain seq x y z
N MET A 1 1.66 0.82 -10.01
CA MET A 1 1.85 -0.66 -10.06
C MET A 1 1.02 -1.30 -8.94
N TRP A 2 -0.22 -1.70 -9.24
CA TRP A 2 -1.22 -2.03 -8.21
C TRP A 2 -0.86 -3.19 -7.27
N THR A 3 -0.04 -4.15 -7.70
CA THR A 3 0.40 -5.28 -6.84
C THR A 3 1.30 -4.81 -5.70
N TYR A 4 2.22 -3.88 -5.98
CA TYR A 4 3.04 -3.25 -4.94
C TYR A 4 2.22 -2.29 -4.09
N THR A 5 1.25 -1.58 -4.66
CA THR A 5 0.29 -0.78 -3.89
C THR A 5 -0.45 -1.66 -2.87
N ALA A 6 -0.97 -2.81 -3.30
CA ALA A 6 -1.59 -3.79 -2.41
C ALA A 6 -0.63 -4.32 -1.33
N TYR A 7 0.61 -4.65 -1.72
CA TYR A 7 1.64 -5.09 -0.77
C TYR A 7 1.92 -4.01 0.30
N ILE A 8 2.18 -2.77 -0.12
CA ILE A 8 2.45 -1.65 0.78
C ILE A 8 1.24 -1.43 1.69
N LEU A 9 0.02 -1.39 1.15
CA LEU A 9 -1.20 -1.18 1.92
C LEU A 9 -1.39 -2.30 2.97
N SER A 10 -1.15 -3.56 2.59
CA SER A 10 -1.18 -4.71 3.50
C SER A 10 -0.22 -4.52 4.66
N LYS A 11 1.05 -4.16 4.39
CA LYS A 11 2.08 -4.00 5.41
C LYS A 11 1.88 -2.74 6.25
N TYR A 12 1.46 -1.65 5.62
CA TYR A 12 1.18 -0.37 6.25
C TYR A 12 0.09 -0.52 7.30
N LEU A 13 -0.94 -1.34 7.04
CA LEU A 13 -2.02 -1.60 7.99
C LEU A 13 -1.67 -2.61 9.10
N THR A 14 -0.70 -3.51 8.89
CA THR A 14 -0.33 -4.54 9.89
C THR A 14 0.42 -4.04 11.13
N LYS A 15 0.80 -2.75 11.19
CA LYS A 15 1.49 -2.19 12.36
C LYS A 15 0.60 -1.90 13.58
N GLY A 16 -0.72 -2.08 13.45
CA GLY A 16 -1.67 -2.07 14.57
C GLY A 16 -2.60 -3.28 14.50
N PRO A 17 -3.43 -3.55 15.53
CA PRO A 17 -4.46 -4.58 15.43
C PRO A 17 -5.42 -4.22 14.29
N ILE A 18 -5.26 -4.88 13.15
CA ILE A 18 -6.17 -4.75 12.00
C ILE A 18 -7.53 -5.23 12.47
N LYS A 19 -8.39 -4.29 12.85
CA LYS A 19 -9.82 -4.54 12.93
C LYS A 19 -10.35 -4.46 11.51
N GLU A 20 -11.13 -5.45 11.14
CA GLU A 20 -11.91 -5.38 9.91
C GLU A 20 -12.73 -4.09 9.94
N GLY A 21 -12.66 -3.33 8.85
CA GLY A 21 -13.30 -2.03 8.74
C GLY A 21 -12.54 -0.83 9.31
N VAL A 22 -11.23 -0.95 9.60
CA VAL A 22 -10.35 0.22 9.74
C VAL A 22 -10.40 1.06 8.48
N GLU A 23 -10.62 2.36 8.68
CA GLU A 23 -10.69 3.39 7.65
C GLU A 23 -9.38 4.19 7.67
N LEU A 24 -8.74 4.29 6.52
CA LEU A 24 -7.49 5.01 6.31
C LEU A 24 -7.76 6.19 5.38
N LYS A 25 -7.29 7.39 5.71
CA LYS A 25 -7.39 8.49 4.75
C LYS A 25 -6.44 8.23 3.59
N PHE A 26 -6.93 8.40 2.36
CA PHE A 26 -6.11 8.29 1.17
C PHE A 26 -4.89 9.22 1.24
N ALA A 27 -5.07 10.45 1.75
CA ALA A 27 -3.97 11.40 1.92
C ALA A 27 -2.87 10.91 2.87
N GLU A 28 -3.20 10.16 3.93
CA GLU A 28 -2.19 9.59 4.84
C GLU A 28 -1.37 8.53 4.12
N PHE A 29 -2.03 7.66 3.36
CA PHE A 29 -1.37 6.66 2.53
C PHE A 29 -0.52 7.29 1.42
N ALA A 30 -1.06 8.28 0.71
CA ALA A 30 -0.34 9.00 -0.33
C ALA A 30 0.89 9.73 0.24
N ASN A 31 0.75 10.41 1.38
CA ASN A 31 1.89 11.01 2.07
C ASN A 31 2.96 9.95 2.39
N PHE A 32 2.57 8.76 2.82
CA PHE A 32 3.52 7.69 3.07
C PHE A 32 4.29 7.28 1.81
N ILE A 33 3.60 7.11 0.68
CA ILE A 33 4.27 6.78 -0.59
C ILE A 33 5.18 7.92 -1.05
N PHE A 34 4.64 9.13 -1.20
CA PHE A 34 5.33 10.23 -1.88
C PHE A 34 6.36 10.96 -1.01
N LYS A 35 6.20 10.98 0.32
CA LYS A 35 7.12 11.68 1.24
C LYS A 35 8.06 10.76 2.01
N ILE A 36 7.86 9.44 1.93
CA ILE A 36 8.70 8.48 2.66
C ILE A 36 9.29 7.46 1.70
N LEU A 37 8.46 6.62 1.06
CA LEU A 37 8.98 5.57 0.18
C LEU A 37 9.78 6.15 -0.98
N TRP A 38 9.26 7.18 -1.62
CA TRP A 38 9.94 7.76 -2.77
C TRP A 38 11.27 8.45 -2.41
N PRO A 39 11.30 9.49 -1.56
CA PRO A 39 12.54 10.21 -1.30
C PRO A 39 13.56 9.41 -0.49
N ASN A 40 13.10 8.62 0.49
CA ASN A 40 14.02 7.96 1.44
C ASN A 40 14.48 6.59 0.95
N GLU A 41 13.59 5.84 0.28
CA GLU A 41 13.90 4.50 -0.20
C GLU A 41 14.21 4.45 -1.71
N LYS A 42 14.07 5.57 -2.41
CA LYS A 42 14.25 5.67 -3.87
C LYS A 42 13.37 4.66 -4.63
N LEU A 43 12.15 4.44 -4.11
CA LEU A 43 11.16 3.54 -4.71
C LEU A 43 10.08 4.36 -5.39
N VAL A 44 10.07 4.34 -6.72
CA VAL A 44 9.08 5.04 -7.54
C VAL A 44 8.14 4.00 -8.14
N PHE A 45 6.92 3.91 -7.61
CA PHE A 45 5.89 3.00 -8.12
C PHE A 45 4.75 3.74 -8.87
N HIS A 46 4.72 5.06 -8.72
CA HIS A 46 3.68 5.98 -9.18
C HIS A 46 4.33 7.30 -9.56
N ASP A 47 3.91 7.90 -10.67
CA ASP A 47 4.43 9.20 -11.10
C ASP A 47 3.65 10.35 -10.47
N SER A 48 2.39 10.11 -10.05
CA SER A 48 1.56 11.09 -9.37
C SER A 48 0.56 10.50 -8.35
N ILE A 49 -0.09 11.37 -7.58
CA ILE A 49 -1.15 10.99 -6.63
C ILE A 49 -2.35 10.37 -7.38
N GLU A 50 -2.65 10.86 -8.59
CA GLU A 50 -3.70 10.33 -9.45
C GLU A 50 -3.40 8.90 -9.89
N ASP A 51 -2.14 8.58 -10.23
CA ASP A 51 -1.74 7.19 -10.54
C ASP A 51 -1.92 6.26 -9.35
N LEU A 52 -1.55 6.73 -8.15
CA LEU A 52 -1.81 5.97 -6.92
C LEU A 52 -3.30 5.77 -6.70
N PHE A 53 -4.12 6.80 -6.93
CA PHE A 53 -5.56 6.74 -6.80
C PHE A 53 -6.20 5.75 -7.79
N LEU A 54 -5.69 5.67 -9.02
CA LEU A 54 -6.10 4.66 -10.01
C LEU A 54 -5.80 3.24 -9.54
N ASP A 55 -4.64 3.00 -8.92
CA ASP A 55 -4.34 1.71 -8.30
C ASP A 55 -5.33 1.39 -7.16
N ILE A 56 -5.70 2.37 -6.32
CA ILE A 56 -6.73 2.18 -5.27
C ILE A 56 -8.09 1.83 -5.89
N LYS A 57 -8.53 2.55 -6.93
CA LYS A 57 -9.77 2.24 -7.67
C LYS A 57 -9.73 0.84 -8.29
N TYR A 58 -8.57 0.42 -8.77
CA TYR A 58 -8.42 -0.92 -9.30
C TYR A 58 -8.55 -1.98 -8.21
N LEU A 59 -7.96 -1.76 -7.02
CA LEU A 59 -8.13 -2.65 -5.87
C LEU A 59 -9.58 -2.69 -5.37
N GLU A 60 -10.32 -1.58 -5.44
CA GLU A 60 -11.76 -1.56 -5.18
C GLU A 60 -12.53 -2.44 -6.18
N LYS A 61 -12.25 -2.29 -7.48
CA LYS A 61 -12.86 -3.13 -8.53
C LYS A 61 -12.57 -4.61 -8.32
N LEU A 62 -11.44 -4.96 -7.72
CA LEU A 62 -11.09 -6.33 -7.33
C LEU A 62 -11.81 -6.79 -6.04
N GLY A 63 -12.56 -5.93 -5.36
CA GLY A 63 -13.26 -6.23 -4.11
C GLY A 63 -12.34 -6.34 -2.90
N ILE A 64 -11.11 -5.80 -2.99
CA ILE A 64 -10.13 -5.88 -1.89
C ILE A 64 -10.37 -4.79 -0.86
N LEU A 65 -10.84 -3.63 -1.32
CA LEU A 65 -11.14 -2.45 -0.52
C LEU A 65 -12.44 -1.80 -1.01
N THR A 66 -13.00 -0.92 -0.19
CA THR A 66 -14.01 0.06 -0.57
C THR A 66 -13.41 1.45 -0.48
N LEU A 67 -13.62 2.26 -1.50
CA LEU A 67 -13.19 3.65 -1.57
C LEU A 67 -14.40 4.55 -1.36
N ASN A 68 -14.36 5.38 -0.31
CA ASN A 68 -15.33 6.46 -0.18
C ASN A 68 -14.76 7.69 -0.88
N GLU A 69 -15.19 7.90 -2.13
CA GLU A 69 -14.76 9.04 -2.93
C GLU A 69 -15.39 10.34 -2.40
N SER A 70 -14.60 11.40 -2.41
CA SER A 70 -15.04 12.77 -2.12
C SER A 70 -14.48 13.67 -3.21
N ASP A 71 -15.19 14.75 -3.54
CA ASP A 71 -14.73 15.77 -4.49
C ASP A 71 -13.36 16.37 -4.11
N ASN A 72 -12.99 16.25 -2.83
CA ASN A 72 -11.65 16.48 -2.34
C ASN A 72 -10.96 15.15 -1.98
N LEU A 73 -9.89 14.80 -2.71
CA LEU A 73 -9.05 13.61 -2.47
C LEU A 73 -8.45 13.55 -1.06
N GLU A 74 -8.23 14.69 -0.41
CA GLU A 74 -7.73 14.73 0.97
C GLU A 74 -8.73 14.13 1.98
N LYS A 75 -10.01 14.09 1.61
CA LYS A 75 -11.10 13.51 2.40
C LYS A 75 -11.48 12.11 1.97
N ALA A 76 -10.92 11.60 0.87
CA ALA A 76 -11.21 10.25 0.43
C ALA A 76 -10.66 9.24 1.44
N THR A 77 -11.41 8.17 1.68
CA THR A 77 -11.04 7.14 2.65
C THR A 77 -11.07 5.75 2.03
N ILE A 78 -10.14 4.92 2.49
CA ILE A 78 -9.95 3.53 2.08
C ILE A 78 -10.33 2.65 3.25
N LYS A 79 -11.17 1.64 3.00
CA LYS A 79 -11.51 0.61 3.98
C LYS A 79 -11.27 -0.76 3.39
N ILE A 80 -10.63 -1.65 4.16
CA ILE A 80 -10.40 -3.02 3.69
C ILE A 80 -11.72 -3.80 3.68
N ALA A 81 -12.03 -4.40 2.53
CA ALA A 81 -13.23 -5.21 2.31
C ALA A 81 -12.91 -6.71 2.35
N ASP A 82 -11.72 -7.11 1.86
CA ASP A 82 -11.25 -8.49 1.88
C ASP A 82 -9.78 -8.55 2.31
N LYS A 83 -9.57 -8.68 3.62
CA LYS A 83 -8.24 -8.75 4.24
C LYS A 83 -7.46 -9.98 3.76
N ALA A 84 -8.10 -11.14 3.65
CA ALA A 84 -7.44 -12.38 3.26
C ALA A 84 -6.91 -12.29 1.81
N LYS A 85 -7.66 -11.67 0.92
CA LYS A 85 -7.23 -11.43 -0.47
C LYS A 85 -6.08 -10.43 -0.55
N LEU A 86 -6.12 -9.36 0.26
CA LEU A 86 -5.01 -8.41 0.37
C LEU A 86 -3.72 -9.09 0.83
N GLU A 87 -3.79 -9.89 1.90
CA GLU A 87 -2.67 -10.65 2.45
C GLU A 87 -2.13 -11.68 1.44
N ARG A 88 -3.02 -12.34 0.70
CA ARG A 88 -2.61 -13.28 -0.36
C ARG A 88 -1.81 -12.60 -1.46
N ILE A 89 -2.23 -11.40 -1.90
CA ILE A 89 -1.47 -10.63 -2.90
C ILE A 89 -0.12 -10.21 -2.33
N ALA A 90 -0.09 -9.75 -1.07
CA ALA A 90 1.15 -9.38 -0.43
C ALA A 90 2.14 -10.56 -0.37
N LYS A 91 1.65 -11.75 -0.02
CA LYS A 91 2.45 -12.99 -0.03
C LYS A 91 2.97 -13.34 -1.42
N ILE A 92 2.18 -13.16 -2.49
CA ILE A 92 2.63 -13.39 -3.86
C ILE A 92 3.81 -12.46 -4.21
N VAL A 93 3.79 -11.20 -3.76
CA VAL A 93 4.90 -10.27 -3.99
C VAL A 93 6.17 -10.72 -3.26
N GLU A 94 6.06 -11.17 -2.01
CA GLU A 94 7.19 -11.72 -1.22
C GLU A 94 7.76 -13.00 -1.85
N ASP A 95 6.89 -13.93 -2.20
CA ASP A 95 7.27 -15.20 -2.81
C ASP A 95 7.92 -14.94 -4.18
N SER A 96 7.40 -14.00 -4.98
CA SER A 96 8.00 -13.64 -6.28
C SER A 96 9.39 -13.03 -6.13
N ALA A 97 9.59 -12.16 -5.15
CA ALA A 97 10.91 -11.60 -4.85
C ALA A 97 11.91 -12.70 -4.47
N THR A 98 11.46 -13.69 -3.70
CA THR A 98 12.26 -14.84 -3.26
C THR A 98 12.57 -15.82 -4.40
N LEU A 99 11.56 -16.17 -5.21
CA LEU A 99 11.64 -17.24 -6.21
C LEU A 99 12.35 -16.83 -7.49
N THR A 100 12.24 -15.56 -7.90
CA THR A 100 12.82 -15.10 -9.16
C THR A 100 14.34 -14.93 -9.10
N GLY A 101 14.94 -14.91 -7.91
CA GLY A 101 16.36 -14.62 -7.71
C GLY A 101 16.76 -13.20 -8.14
N VAL A 102 15.79 -12.33 -8.49
CA VAL A 102 16.05 -10.96 -8.89
C VAL A 102 16.30 -10.12 -7.65
N GLU A 103 17.57 -9.82 -7.38
CA GLU A 103 18.01 -9.02 -6.23
C GLU A 103 17.25 -7.70 -6.08
N LEU A 104 16.85 -7.10 -7.20
CA LEU A 104 16.10 -5.85 -7.22
C LEU A 104 14.72 -5.98 -6.54
N LEU A 105 13.98 -7.06 -6.77
CA LEU A 105 12.65 -7.26 -6.18
C LEU A 105 12.75 -7.50 -4.67
N ASN A 106 13.76 -8.25 -4.23
CA ASN A 106 14.08 -8.42 -2.81
C ASN A 106 14.45 -7.09 -2.15
N THR A 107 15.26 -6.28 -2.83
CA THR A 107 15.63 -4.94 -2.36
C THR A 107 14.41 -4.05 -2.19
N TYR A 108 13.44 -4.10 -3.11
CA TYR A 108 12.20 -3.33 -3.00
C TYR A 108 11.38 -3.73 -1.78
N VAL A 109 11.16 -5.03 -1.58
CA VAL A 109 10.43 -5.57 -0.42
C VAL A 109 11.11 -5.16 0.89
N GLN A 110 12.44 -5.30 0.98
CA GLN A 110 13.22 -4.92 2.17
C GLN A 110 13.12 -3.43 2.50
N ARG A 111 13.21 -2.57 1.49
CA ARG A 111 13.09 -1.12 1.66
C ARG A 111 11.70 -0.69 2.09
N ILE A 112 10.66 -1.27 1.49
CA ILE A 112 9.26 -1.03 1.91
C ILE A 112 9.09 -1.41 3.38
N ASN A 113 9.52 -2.62 3.77
CA ASN A 113 9.38 -3.09 5.14
C ASN A 113 10.16 -2.21 6.12
N SER A 114 11.40 -1.85 5.80
CA SER A 114 12.22 -0.95 6.61
C SER A 114 11.60 0.45 6.78
N ALA A 115 10.97 0.99 5.73
CA ALA A 115 10.29 2.30 5.80
C ALA A 115 9.04 2.23 6.67
N ILE A 116 8.26 1.16 6.53
CA ILE A 116 7.10 0.89 7.39
C ILE A 116 7.58 0.78 8.83
N GLU A 117 8.64 0.02 9.13
CA GLU A 117 9.23 -0.12 10.46
C GLU A 117 9.64 1.20 11.12
N ARG A 118 10.26 2.12 10.37
CA ARG A 118 10.73 3.42 10.87
C ARG A 118 9.63 4.44 11.14
N GLN A 119 8.47 4.32 10.50
CA GLN A 119 7.33 5.20 10.73
C GLN A 119 6.15 4.42 11.35
N PRO A 120 5.99 4.44 12.68
CA PRO A 120 4.73 3.99 13.27
C PRO A 120 3.58 4.88 12.75
N ILE A 121 2.44 4.28 12.44
CA ILE A 121 1.23 4.98 12.03
C ILE A 121 0.86 5.97 13.15
N ALA A 122 0.49 7.20 12.79
CA ALA A 122 -0.13 8.12 13.74
C ALA A 122 -1.48 7.51 14.16
N THR A 123 -1.53 6.94 15.36
CA THR A 123 -2.74 6.46 16.03
C THR A 123 -3.74 7.58 16.28
#